data_AF-A0A2G8LAD6-F1
#
_entry.id   AF-A0A2G8LAD6-F1
#
_cell.length_a   1.000
_cell.length_b   1.000
_cell.length_c   1.000
_cell.angle_alpha   90.00
_cell.angle_beta   90.00
_cell.angle_gamma   90.00
#
_symmetry.space_group_name_H-M   'P 1'
#
loop_
_entity.id
_entity.type
_entity.pdbx_description
1 polymer ?
#
loop_
_entity_poly.entity_id
_entity_poly.type
_entity_poly.pdbx_seq_one_letter_code
_entity_poly.pdbx_strand_id
1 'polypeptide(L)'
;MSNQLMMKQIISMTKAIAGNDNVKVAIVSVGGVPLILQALQTHIRVAQVGEAGCSALAAISLRNPKNANAIMSCGAAEIIVQVMSVHPQKPGVQKAACMAVRNLVARSREYCQCFIEAGAETLIRQAMPLPDCSDLAKAALRDLECQVELKELWKGEKNPLTIP
;
A
#
# COMPACT_ATOMS: atom_id res chain seq x y z
N MET A 1 -10.70 6.61 25.89
CA MET A 1 -10.63 5.13 25.88
C MET A 1 -11.36 4.48 24.69
N SER A 2 -12.36 5.12 24.07
CA SER A 2 -13.18 4.55 22.98
C SER A 2 -12.48 4.38 21.62
N ASN A 3 -11.56 5.28 21.24
CA ASN A 3 -10.93 5.27 19.90
C ASN A 3 -9.91 4.14 19.68
N GLN A 4 -9.20 3.70 20.73
CA GLN A 4 -8.25 2.58 20.63
C GLN A 4 -8.97 1.22 20.47
N LEU A 5 -10.15 1.06 21.08
CA LEU A 5 -10.95 -0.15 20.98
C LEU A 5 -11.53 -0.31 19.56
N MET A 6 -12.04 0.80 19.01
CA MET A 6 -12.58 0.87 17.65
C MET A 6 -11.48 0.60 16.60
N MET A 7 -10.27 1.15 16.79
CA MET A 7 -9.12 0.86 15.93
C MET A 7 -8.66 -0.59 15.98
N LYS A 8 -8.60 -1.20 17.18
CA LYS A 8 -8.31 -2.63 17.31
C LYS A 8 -9.37 -3.49 16.62
N GLN A 9 -10.65 -3.14 16.73
CA GLN A 9 -11.73 -3.86 16.06
C GLN A 9 -11.64 -3.72 14.54
N ILE A 10 -11.35 -2.53 14.01
CA ILE A 10 -11.14 -2.30 12.57
C ILE A 10 -9.92 -3.08 12.05
N ILE A 11 -8.80 -3.10 12.79
CA ILE A 11 -7.60 -3.87 12.46
C ILE A 11 -7.89 -5.37 12.46
N SER A 12 -8.59 -5.86 13.49
CA SER A 12 -8.95 -7.28 13.62
C SER A 12 -9.91 -7.73 12.52
N MET A 13 -10.93 -6.90 12.22
CA MET A 13 -11.85 -7.14 11.11
C MET A 13 -11.12 -7.14 9.78
N THR A 14 -10.32 -6.11 9.48
CA THR A 14 -9.56 -6.04 8.23
C THR A 14 -8.65 -7.26 8.03
N LYS A 15 -7.92 -7.67 9.07
CA LYS A 15 -7.03 -8.83 9.03
C LYS A 15 -7.81 -10.15 8.86
N ALA A 16 -8.94 -10.30 9.55
CA ALA A 16 -9.81 -11.48 9.43
C ALA A 16 -10.50 -11.58 8.06
N ILE A 17 -10.72 -10.45 7.40
CA ILE A 17 -11.51 -10.35 6.17
C ILE A 17 -10.62 -10.41 4.90
N ALA A 18 -9.36 -10.00 4.98
CA ALA A 18 -8.42 -9.91 3.87
C ALA A 18 -8.10 -11.25 3.14
N GLY A 19 -8.36 -12.40 3.77
CA GLY A 19 -8.13 -13.72 3.19
C GLY A 19 -9.27 -14.25 2.32
N ASN A 20 -10.46 -13.65 2.37
CA ASN A 20 -11.65 -14.12 1.67
C ASN A 20 -12.16 -13.05 0.69
N ASP A 21 -12.11 -13.36 -0.61
CA ASP A 21 -12.47 -12.41 -1.67
C ASP A 21 -13.95 -11.98 -1.61
N ASN A 22 -14.85 -12.83 -1.13
CA ASN A 22 -16.28 -12.48 -0.98
C ASN A 22 -16.47 -11.39 0.08
N VAL A 23 -15.66 -11.39 1.12
CA VAL A 23 -15.79 -10.43 2.21
C VAL A 23 -15.13 -9.09 1.86
N LYS A 24 -14.09 -9.10 1.01
CA LYS A 24 -13.56 -7.86 0.38
C LYS A 24 -14.64 -7.14 -0.44
N VAL A 25 -15.40 -7.89 -1.25
CA VAL A 25 -16.50 -7.34 -2.06
C VAL A 25 -17.62 -6.81 -1.16
N ALA A 26 -17.97 -7.54 -0.10
CA ALA A 26 -18.97 -7.11 0.87
C ALA A 26 -18.59 -5.76 1.52
N ILE A 27 -17.34 -5.58 1.98
CA ILE A 27 -16.86 -4.32 2.55
C ILE A 27 -17.08 -3.15 1.58
N VAL A 28 -16.72 -3.32 0.31
CA VAL A 28 -16.88 -2.26 -0.69
C VAL A 28 -18.37 -1.96 -0.92
N SER A 29 -19.21 -3.01 -1.04
CA SER A 29 -20.64 -2.87 -1.31
C SER A 29 -21.42 -2.15 -0.20
N VAL A 30 -20.97 -2.23 1.06
CA VAL A 30 -21.61 -1.56 2.20
C VAL A 30 -20.99 -0.18 2.52
N GLY A 31 -20.14 0.36 1.65
CA GLY A 31 -19.52 1.68 1.85
C GLY A 31 -18.35 1.70 2.83
N GLY A 32 -17.65 0.58 3.03
CA GLY A 32 -16.52 0.51 3.95
C GLY A 32 -15.30 1.32 3.49
N VAL A 33 -15.12 1.53 2.19
CA VAL A 33 -13.98 2.29 1.64
C VAL A 33 -14.03 3.77 2.05
N PRO A 34 -15.13 4.52 1.84
CA PRO A 34 -15.26 5.88 2.35
C PRO A 34 -14.98 6.01 3.85
N LEU A 35 -15.44 5.06 4.67
CA LEU A 35 -15.21 5.08 6.13
C LEU A 35 -13.73 4.90 6.48
N ILE A 36 -13.01 4.01 5.79
CA ILE A 36 -11.57 3.82 5.98
C ILE A 36 -10.81 5.11 5.62
N LEU A 37 -11.15 5.73 4.49
CA LEU A 37 -10.51 6.96 4.03
C LEU A 37 -10.80 8.14 4.96
N GLN A 38 -12.04 8.26 5.45
CA GLN A 38 -12.42 9.26 6.45
C GLN A 38 -11.68 9.05 7.77
N ALA A 39 -11.51 7.80 8.22
CA ALA A 39 -10.75 7.50 9.42
C ALA A 39 -9.26 7.85 9.27
N LEU A 40 -8.66 7.58 8.10
CA LEU A 40 -7.29 7.98 7.77
C LEU A 40 -7.14 9.51 7.83
N GLN A 41 -8.06 10.27 7.25
CA GLN A 41 -8.02 11.74 7.28
C GLN A 41 -8.23 12.30 8.70
N THR A 42 -9.24 11.79 9.42
CA THR A 42 -9.61 12.27 10.77
C THR A 42 -8.49 12.01 11.78
N HIS A 43 -7.80 10.88 11.66
CA HIS A 43 -6.75 10.46 12.58
C HIS A 43 -5.38 10.40 11.91
N ILE A 44 -5.13 11.27 10.93
CA ILE A 44 -3.91 11.26 10.09
C ILE A 44 -2.62 11.31 10.92
N ARG A 45 -2.64 11.93 12.11
CA ARG A 45 -1.48 12.04 13.01
C ARG A 45 -1.23 10.80 13.88
N VAL A 46 -2.08 9.77 13.81
CA VAL A 46 -1.95 8.55 14.60
C VAL A 46 -1.38 7.44 13.71
N ALA A 47 -0.09 7.12 13.90
CA ALA A 47 0.63 6.18 13.03
C ALA A 47 -0.05 4.80 12.93
N GLN A 48 -0.60 4.28 14.03
CA GLN A 48 -1.31 2.99 14.04
C GLN A 48 -2.53 3.00 13.12
N VAL A 49 -3.19 4.16 12.97
CA VAL A 49 -4.32 4.32 12.07
C VAL A 49 -3.86 4.35 10.62
N GLY A 50 -2.79 5.09 10.33
CA GLY A 50 -2.17 5.11 9.01
C GLY A 50 -1.78 3.70 8.54
N GLU A 51 -1.07 2.96 9.39
CA GLU A 51 -0.67 1.58 9.10
C GLU A 51 -1.87 0.65 8.89
N ALA A 52 -2.86 0.72 9.77
CA ALA A 52 -4.08 -0.09 9.69
C ALA A 52 -4.89 0.21 8.43
N GLY A 53 -5.15 1.48 8.15
CA GLY A 53 -5.96 1.91 7.01
C GLY A 53 -5.27 1.59 5.69
N CYS A 54 -3.97 1.86 5.55
CA CYS A 54 -3.23 1.47 4.35
C CYS A 54 -3.19 -0.06 4.17
N SER A 55 -3.03 -0.83 5.26
CA SER A 55 -3.09 -2.30 5.21
C SER A 55 -4.47 -2.79 4.77
N ALA A 56 -5.54 -2.13 5.19
CA ALA A 56 -6.91 -2.43 4.76
C ALA A 56 -7.11 -2.20 3.27
N LEU A 57 -6.71 -1.03 2.77
CA LEU A 57 -6.79 -0.70 1.35
C LEU A 57 -5.96 -1.69 0.51
N ALA A 58 -4.75 -2.05 0.98
CA ALA A 58 -3.92 -3.06 0.34
C ALA A 58 -4.62 -4.43 0.28
N ALA A 59 -5.25 -4.87 1.37
CA ALA A 59 -5.97 -6.13 1.42
C ALA A 59 -7.22 -6.14 0.50
N ILE A 60 -8.01 -5.07 0.52
CA ILE A 60 -9.25 -4.95 -0.27
C ILE A 60 -8.97 -4.92 -1.76
N SER A 61 -7.89 -4.25 -2.19
CA SER A 61 -7.46 -4.15 -3.59
C SER A 61 -6.69 -5.37 -4.09
N LEU A 62 -6.15 -6.20 -3.20
CA LEU A 62 -5.32 -7.35 -3.58
C LEU A 62 -6.08 -8.30 -4.51
N ARG A 63 -5.57 -8.43 -5.74
CA ARG A 63 -6.11 -9.30 -6.80
C ARG A 63 -7.56 -8.97 -7.19
N ASN A 64 -8.04 -7.76 -6.90
CA ASN A 64 -9.40 -7.33 -7.21
C ASN A 64 -9.42 -5.93 -7.85
N PRO A 65 -9.37 -5.83 -9.19
CA PRO A 65 -9.32 -4.55 -9.90
C PRO A 65 -10.61 -3.73 -9.72
N LYS A 66 -11.78 -4.37 -9.55
CA LYS A 66 -13.05 -3.66 -9.28
C LYS A 66 -12.96 -2.88 -7.96
N ASN A 67 -12.44 -3.54 -6.92
CA ASN A 67 -12.22 -2.90 -5.64
C ASN A 67 -11.13 -1.82 -5.70
N ALA A 68 -10.06 -2.04 -6.45
CA ALA A 68 -9.03 -1.04 -6.66
C ALA A 68 -9.61 0.24 -7.31
N ASN A 69 -10.41 0.09 -8.36
CA ASN A 69 -11.10 1.21 -9.01
C ASN A 69 -12.06 1.93 -8.06
N ALA A 70 -12.81 1.19 -7.23
CA ALA A 70 -13.69 1.79 -6.22
C ALA A 70 -12.90 2.61 -5.18
N ILE A 71 -11.76 2.09 -4.71
CA ILE A 71 -10.86 2.80 -3.79
C ILE A 71 -10.31 4.08 -4.44
N MET A 72 -9.82 3.98 -5.67
CA MET A 72 -9.25 5.12 -6.38
C MET A 72 -10.30 6.19 -6.70
N SER A 73 -11.53 5.79 -7.04
CA SER A 73 -12.65 6.71 -7.29
C SER A 73 -13.06 7.51 -6.05
N CYS A 74 -12.65 7.08 -4.85
CA CYS A 74 -12.85 7.83 -3.60
C CYS A 74 -11.68 8.77 -3.25
N GLY A 75 -10.73 9.01 -4.15
CA GLY A 75 -9.61 9.93 -3.91
C GLY A 75 -8.52 9.34 -3.00
N ALA A 76 -8.37 8.01 -2.98
CA ALA A 76 -7.43 7.35 -2.07
C ALA A 76 -5.95 7.74 -2.28
N ALA A 77 -5.55 8.14 -3.49
CA ALA A 77 -4.16 8.47 -3.80
C ALA A 77 -3.61 9.59 -2.91
N GLU A 78 -4.30 10.73 -2.86
CA GLU A 78 -3.91 11.89 -2.05
C GLU A 78 -3.85 11.53 -0.55
N ILE A 79 -4.84 10.76 -0.07
CA ILE A 79 -4.92 10.37 1.34
C ILE A 79 -3.77 9.43 1.71
N ILE A 80 -3.47 8.42 0.88
CA ILE A 80 -2.35 7.50 1.12
C ILE A 80 -1.03 8.27 1.15
N VAL A 81 -0.82 9.18 0.20
CA VAL A 81 0.41 9.98 0.13
C VAL A 81 0.51 10.95 1.31
N GLN A 82 -0.60 11.52 1.77
CA GLN A 82 -0.63 12.33 2.98
C GLN A 82 -0.30 11.51 4.24
N VAL A 83 -0.78 10.27 4.34
CA VAL A 83 -0.40 9.36 5.44
C VAL A 83 1.11 9.12 5.44
N MET A 84 1.69 8.89 4.26
CA MET A 84 3.14 8.69 4.12
C MET A 84 3.93 9.94 4.53
N SER A 85 3.48 11.14 4.15
CA SER A 85 4.19 12.39 4.44
C SER A 85 4.11 12.79 5.91
N VAL A 86 3.03 12.42 6.61
CA VAL A 86 2.88 12.66 8.06
C VAL A 86 3.73 11.69 8.89
N HIS A 87 3.97 10.47 8.38
CA HIS A 87 4.71 9.40 9.09
C HIS A 87 5.95 8.90 8.34
N PRO A 88 6.89 9.77 7.93
CA PRO A 88 8.00 9.39 7.06
C PRO A 88 8.97 8.40 7.73
N GLN A 89 9.05 8.41 9.06
CA GLN A 89 9.97 7.58 9.86
C GLN A 89 9.28 6.39 10.54
N LYS A 90 8.07 6.01 10.09
CA LYS A 90 7.32 4.87 10.65
C LYS A 90 7.31 3.71 9.64
N PRO A 91 8.20 2.71 9.79
CA PRO A 91 8.34 1.63 8.80
C PRO A 91 7.03 0.88 8.55
N GLY A 92 6.23 0.61 9.59
CA GLY A 92 4.94 -0.06 9.44
C GLY A 92 3.97 0.70 8.52
N VAL A 93 3.87 2.02 8.68
CA VAL A 93 3.04 2.89 7.84
C VAL A 93 3.55 2.89 6.41
N GLN A 94 4.86 3.12 6.21
CA GLN A 94 5.45 3.18 4.87
C GLN A 94 5.30 1.86 4.12
N LYS A 95 5.54 0.73 4.79
CA LYS A 95 5.36 -0.61 4.26
C LYS A 95 3.91 -0.86 3.81
N ALA A 96 2.95 -0.53 4.66
CA ALA A 96 1.53 -0.68 4.36
C ALA A 96 1.09 0.21 3.19
N ALA A 97 1.54 1.47 3.17
CA ALA A 97 1.26 2.41 2.09
C ALA A 97 1.85 1.94 0.75
N CYS A 98 3.14 1.57 0.71
CA CYS A 98 3.78 1.02 -0.49
C CYS A 98 3.03 -0.22 -1.02
N MET A 99 2.56 -1.09 -0.12
CA MET A 99 1.75 -2.26 -0.51
C MET A 99 0.40 -1.86 -1.10
N ALA A 100 -0.27 -0.85 -0.54
CA ALA A 100 -1.53 -0.33 -1.06
C ALA A 100 -1.34 0.28 -2.44
N VAL A 101 -0.35 1.17 -2.62
CA VAL A 101 0.00 1.79 -3.91
C VAL A 101 0.22 0.70 -4.96
N ARG A 102 1.11 -0.26 -4.68
CA ARG A 102 1.41 -1.37 -5.59
C ARG A 102 0.15 -2.12 -6.01
N ASN A 103 -0.70 -2.48 -5.06
CA ASN A 103 -1.91 -3.26 -5.36
C ASN A 103 -2.94 -2.44 -6.16
N LEU A 104 -3.04 -1.14 -5.92
CA LEU A 104 -3.98 -0.24 -6.60
C LEU A 104 -3.57 0.04 -8.05
N VAL A 105 -2.26 0.11 -8.35
CA VAL A 105 -1.78 0.42 -9.71
C VAL A 105 -1.39 -0.80 -10.54
N ALA A 106 -1.16 -1.97 -9.92
CA ALA A 106 -0.68 -3.17 -10.62
C ALA A 106 -1.54 -3.62 -11.83
N ARG A 107 -2.86 -3.37 -11.79
CA ARG A 107 -3.79 -3.68 -12.88
C ARG A 107 -4.64 -2.49 -13.36
N SER A 108 -4.30 -1.29 -12.89
CA SER A 108 -4.99 -0.04 -13.20
C SER A 108 -3.94 1.07 -13.34
N ARG A 109 -3.16 1.00 -14.43
CA ARG A 109 -2.00 1.88 -14.67
C ARG A 109 -2.40 3.33 -14.90
N GLU A 110 -3.65 3.57 -15.28
CA GLU A 110 -4.24 4.91 -15.38
C GLU A 110 -4.16 5.69 -14.06
N TYR A 111 -4.05 5.01 -12.91
CA TYR A 111 -3.91 5.66 -11.60
C TYR A 111 -2.48 5.93 -11.16
N CYS A 112 -1.46 5.51 -11.93
CA CYS A 112 -0.06 5.81 -11.63
C CYS A 112 0.13 7.33 -11.51
N GLN A 113 -0.40 8.09 -12.48
CA GLN A 113 -0.26 9.54 -12.53
C GLN A 113 -0.85 10.23 -11.29
N CYS A 114 -1.97 9.74 -10.76
CA CYS A 114 -2.56 10.27 -9.54
C CYS A 114 -1.62 10.18 -8.33
N PHE A 115 -0.85 9.08 -8.22
CA PHE A 115 0.15 8.94 -7.15
C PHE A 115 1.39 9.79 -7.39
N ILE A 116 1.83 9.92 -8.65
CA ILE A 116 2.97 10.77 -9.00
C ILE A 116 2.68 12.24 -8.70
N GLU A 117 1.52 12.74 -9.13
CA GLU A 117 1.09 14.13 -8.90
C GLU A 117 0.90 14.43 -7.41
N ALA A 118 0.45 13.44 -6.63
CA ALA A 118 0.37 13.57 -5.18
C ALA A 118 1.75 13.59 -4.48
N GLY A 119 2.84 13.21 -5.17
CA GLY A 119 4.20 13.20 -4.63
C GLY A 119 4.67 11.86 -4.05
N ALA A 120 4.05 10.74 -4.44
CA ALA A 120 4.37 9.41 -3.91
C ALA A 120 5.84 9.01 -4.16
N GLU A 121 6.40 9.33 -5.33
CA GLU A 121 7.75 8.88 -5.71
C GLU A 121 8.81 9.27 -4.67
N THR A 122 8.86 10.54 -4.29
CA THR A 122 9.85 11.04 -3.33
C THR A 122 9.72 10.34 -1.98
N LEU A 123 8.49 10.13 -1.50
CA LEU A 123 8.24 9.48 -0.21
C LEU A 123 8.59 7.99 -0.25
N ILE A 124 8.25 7.28 -1.33
CA ILE A 124 8.61 5.87 -1.48
C ILE A 124 10.14 5.70 -1.54
N ARG A 125 10.86 6.61 -2.21
CA ARG A 125 12.33 6.62 -2.19
C ARG A 125 12.90 6.86 -0.78
N GLN A 126 12.31 7.76 0.00
CA GLN A 126 12.70 8.01 1.39
C GLN A 126 12.37 6.84 2.34
N ALA A 127 11.33 6.07 2.03
CA ALA A 127 10.96 4.87 2.80
C ALA A 127 11.89 3.68 2.55
N MET A 128 12.59 3.65 1.40
CA MET A 128 13.44 2.54 0.98
C MET A 128 14.53 2.10 1.99
N PRO A 129 15.25 3.01 2.68
CA PRO A 129 16.23 2.63 3.71
C PRO A 129 15.60 2.18 5.03
N LEU A 130 14.28 2.29 5.22
CA LEU A 130 13.64 1.86 6.45
C LEU A 130 13.60 0.32 6.56
N PRO A 131 13.62 -0.23 7.80
CA PRO A 131 13.49 -1.66 8.04
C PRO A 131 12.27 -2.27 7.32
N ASP A 132 12.47 -3.42 6.67
CA ASP A 132 11.43 -4.21 5.96
C ASP A 132 10.63 -3.46 4.87
N CYS A 133 11.09 -2.30 4.41
CA CYS A 133 10.41 -1.49 3.40
C CYS A 133 11.04 -1.60 2.00
N SER A 134 12.32 -1.99 1.88
CA SER A 134 13.09 -1.88 0.64
C SER A 134 12.44 -2.57 -0.57
N ASP A 135 12.07 -3.84 -0.45
CA ASP A 135 11.51 -4.61 -1.58
C ASP A 135 10.14 -4.10 -2.00
N LEU A 136 9.30 -3.73 -1.03
CA LEU A 136 7.97 -3.19 -1.30
C LEU A 136 8.06 -1.78 -1.90
N ALA A 137 8.98 -0.94 -1.43
CA ALA A 137 9.23 0.38 -1.99
C ALA A 137 9.71 0.30 -3.44
N LYS A 138 10.66 -0.59 -3.74
CA LYS A 138 11.13 -0.85 -5.12
C LYS A 138 10.01 -1.38 -6.01
N ALA A 139 9.21 -2.33 -5.51
CA ALA A 139 8.08 -2.86 -6.27
C ALA A 139 7.02 -1.79 -6.55
N ALA A 140 6.72 -0.93 -5.57
CA ALA A 140 5.78 0.18 -5.75
C ALA A 140 6.31 1.20 -6.78
N LEU A 141 7.59 1.60 -6.71
CA LEU A 141 8.19 2.51 -7.70
C LEU A 141 8.18 1.92 -9.11
N ARG A 142 8.51 0.63 -9.26
CA ARG A 142 8.43 -0.06 -10.56
C ARG A 142 7.00 -0.07 -11.09
N ASP A 143 6.03 -0.34 -10.22
CA ASP A 143 4.61 -0.40 -10.62
C ASP A 143 4.01 1.01 -10.86
N LEU A 144 4.65 2.06 -10.36
CA LEU A 144 4.39 3.46 -10.71
C LEU A 144 5.15 3.93 -11.96
N GLU A 145 5.91 3.05 -12.62
CA GLU A 145 6.73 3.35 -13.80
C GLU A 145 7.88 4.34 -13.53
N CYS A 146 8.26 4.53 -12.25
CA CYS A 146 9.45 5.27 -11.86
C CYS A 146 10.71 4.44 -12.16
N GLN A 147 11.83 5.10 -12.44
CA GLN A 147 13.12 4.43 -12.59
C GLN A 147 13.59 3.83 -11.24
N VAL A 148 13.89 2.52 -11.23
CA VAL A 148 14.42 1.81 -10.07
C VAL A 148 15.72 1.12 -10.47
N GLU A 149 16.82 1.46 -9.81
CA GLU A 149 18.05 0.68 -9.93
C GLU A 149 17.91 -0.63 -9.16
N LEU A 150 17.68 -1.72 -9.90
CA LEU A 150 17.71 -3.06 -9.34
C LEU A 150 19.18 -3.49 -9.27
N LYS A 151 19.77 -3.50 -8.06
CA LYS A 151 21.02 -4.23 -7.85
C LYS A 151 20.72 -5.73 -7.96
N GLU A 152 21.07 -6.31 -9.10
CA GLU A 152 21.03 -7.76 -9.30
C GLU A 152 22.02 -8.43 -8.33
N LEU A 153 21.50 -9.23 -7.39
CA LEU A 153 22.31 -9.98 -6.42
C LEU A 153 22.91 -11.26 -7.01
N TRP A 154 22.51 -11.66 -8.22
CA TRP A 154 23.02 -12.85 -8.90
C TRP A 154 23.39 -12.49 -10.34
N LYS A 155 24.69 -12.37 -10.61
CA LYS A 155 25.23 -12.49 -11.96
C LYS A 155 25.49 -13.97 -12.18
N GLY A 156 24.72 -14.62 -13.05
CA GLY A 156 24.95 -16.00 -13.41
C GLY A 156 26.29 -16.16 -14.11
N GLU A 157 27.33 -16.47 -13.34
CA GLU A 157 28.58 -16.94 -13.92
C GLU A 157 28.31 -18.30 -14.54
N LYS A 158 28.31 -18.34 -15.88
CA LYS A 158 28.35 -19.57 -16.65
C LYS A 158 29.69 -20.25 -16.38
N ASN A 159 29.78 -21.04 -15.32
CA ASN A 159 30.86 -22.00 -15.20
C ASN A 159 30.60 -23.08 -16.26
N PRO A 160 31.47 -23.26 -17.28
CA PRO A 160 31.33 -24.37 -18.20
C PRO A 160 31.44 -25.66 -17.39
N LEU A 161 30.42 -26.50 -17.44
CA LEU A 161 30.49 -27.85 -16.88
C LEU A 161 31.56 -28.60 -17.68
N THR A 162 32.76 -28.73 -17.12
CA THR A 162 33.75 -29.70 -17.57
C THR A 162 33.26 -31.07 -17.13
N ILE A 163 32.70 -31.81 -18.09
CA ILE A 163 32.34 -33.22 -17.93
C ILE A 163 33.63 -34.03 -18.15
N PRO A 164 33.96 -35.02 -17.28
CA PRO A 164 35.19 -35.82 -17.37
C PRO A 164 35.28 -36.69 -18.62
#